data_AF-A0A848LIC8-F1
#
_entry.id   AF-A0A848LIC8-F1
#
_cell.length_a   1.000
_cell.length_b   1.000
_cell.length_c   1.000
_cell.angle_alpha   90.00
_cell.angle_beta   90.00
_cell.angle_gamma   90.00
#
_symmetry.space_group_name_H-M   'P 1'
#
loop_
_entity.id
_entity.type
_entity.pdbx_description
1 polymer ?
#
loop_
_entity_poly.entity_id
_entity_poly.type
_entity_poly.pdbx_seq_one_letter_code
_entity_poly.pdbx_strand_id
1 'polypeptide(L)'
;MLSMFHEAGFPFESVDAAWRGSEHLYPLLGSLTASFPDARAFQTCAEWLRLCAAHIEGSEPAAALFARACSEVPRQSHIVASGLGDLRNECILARRPAAAAFADSASHLCEAWAAVSTGEVDDETEPWARAKAAAKAMVTAWLYQQGLEEEDKEARTRARVELTRLLRTAREEVSK
;
A
#
# COMPACT_ATOMS: atom_id res chain seq x y z
N MET A 1 -3.36 4.97 -17.56
CA MET A 1 -2.34 4.11 -16.90
C MET A 1 -0.94 4.37 -17.41
N LEU A 2 -0.57 4.07 -18.67
CA LEU A 2 0.79 4.37 -19.17
C LEU A 2 1.14 5.87 -19.11
N SER A 3 0.16 6.73 -19.43
CA SER A 3 0.28 8.19 -19.28
C SER A 3 0.60 8.63 -17.86
N MET A 4 0.09 7.94 -16.84
CA MET A 4 0.34 8.28 -15.43
C MET A 4 1.78 7.94 -15.01
N PHE A 5 2.35 6.86 -15.56
CA PHE A 5 3.78 6.59 -15.40
C PHE A 5 4.61 7.70 -16.07
N HIS A 6 4.23 8.15 -17.27
CA HIS A 6 4.92 9.23 -17.97
C HIS A 6 4.82 10.58 -17.23
N GLU A 7 3.64 10.94 -16.74
CA GLU A 7 3.40 12.14 -15.92
C GLU A 7 4.20 12.12 -14.61
N ALA A 8 4.42 10.94 -14.04
CA ALA A 8 5.28 10.75 -12.89
C ALA A 8 6.78 10.67 -13.23
N GLY A 9 7.16 10.83 -14.51
CA GLY A 9 8.55 10.88 -14.98
C GLY A 9 9.16 9.52 -15.35
N PHE A 10 8.36 8.47 -15.53
CA PHE A 10 8.81 7.11 -15.84
C PHE A 10 8.42 6.69 -17.26
N PRO A 11 9.27 6.91 -18.28
CA PRO A 11 8.96 6.58 -19.66
C PRO A 11 9.10 5.07 -19.90
N PHE A 12 7.99 4.34 -19.77
CA PHE A 12 7.88 2.93 -20.17
C PHE A 12 7.11 2.78 -21.49
N GLU A 13 7.38 1.69 -22.22
CA GLU A 13 6.72 1.37 -23.49
C GLU A 13 5.33 0.72 -23.30
N SER A 14 5.08 0.12 -22.14
CA SER A 14 3.79 -0.48 -21.77
C SER A 14 3.64 -0.61 -20.25
N VAL A 15 2.42 -0.85 -19.77
CA VAL A 15 2.15 -1.10 -18.34
C VAL A 15 2.89 -2.36 -17.86
N ASP A 16 2.94 -3.43 -18.66
CA ASP A 16 3.70 -4.63 -18.29
C ASP A 16 5.22 -4.42 -18.32
N ALA A 17 5.74 -3.54 -19.19
CA ALA A 17 7.13 -3.10 -19.12
C ALA A 17 7.40 -2.31 -17.84
N ALA A 18 6.48 -1.41 -17.44
CA ALA A 18 6.59 -0.68 -16.18
C ALA A 18 6.59 -1.62 -14.97
N TRP A 19 5.72 -2.62 -14.95
CA TRP A 19 5.65 -3.61 -13.88
C TRP A 19 6.91 -4.46 -13.78
N ARG A 20 7.50 -4.87 -14.91
CA ARG A 20 8.76 -5.64 -14.91
C ARG A 20 9.99 -4.79 -14.58
N GLY A 21 10.02 -3.53 -15.02
CA GLY A 21 11.22 -2.69 -15.00
C GLY A 21 11.26 -1.59 -13.93
N SER A 22 10.13 -1.22 -13.31
CA SER A 22 10.12 -0.15 -12.29
C SER A 22 10.85 -0.58 -11.03
N GLU A 23 11.90 0.12 -10.63
CA GLU A 23 12.54 -0.05 -9.32
C GLU A 23 11.80 0.71 -8.20
N HIS A 24 10.75 1.45 -8.56
CA HIS A 24 10.02 2.30 -7.65
C HIS A 24 8.67 1.68 -7.27
N LEU A 25 8.47 1.51 -5.95
CA LEU A 25 7.25 0.99 -5.34
C LEU A 25 6.03 1.88 -5.62
N TYR A 26 6.19 3.19 -5.47
CA TYR A 26 5.08 4.15 -5.56
C TYR A 26 4.38 4.15 -6.93
N PRO A 27 5.06 4.22 -8.08
CA PRO A 27 4.38 4.18 -9.38
C PRO A 27 3.58 2.89 -9.61
N LEU A 28 4.04 1.76 -9.07
CA LEU A 28 3.30 0.49 -9.17
C LEU A 28 2.05 0.51 -8.29
N LEU A 29 2.17 0.94 -7.03
CA LEU A 29 1.00 1.13 -6.16
C LEU A 29 0.02 2.16 -6.74
N GLY A 30 0.52 3.26 -7.31
CA GLY A 30 -0.29 4.27 -7.98
C GLY A 30 -1.07 3.70 -9.15
N SER A 31 -0.47 2.79 -9.93
CA SER A 31 -1.18 2.09 -11.01
C SER A 31 -2.32 1.19 -10.49
N LEU A 32 -2.12 0.55 -9.32
CA LEU A 32 -3.17 -0.26 -8.68
C LEU A 32 -4.29 0.62 -8.14
N THR A 33 -3.98 1.66 -7.38
CA THR A 33 -5.00 2.53 -6.79
C THR A 33 -5.78 3.32 -7.85
N ALA A 34 -5.12 3.73 -8.94
CA ALA A 34 -5.79 4.32 -10.10
C ALA A 34 -6.72 3.35 -10.85
N SER A 35 -6.57 2.03 -10.62
CA SER A 35 -7.44 1.00 -11.19
C SER A 35 -8.61 0.64 -10.27
N PHE A 36 -8.69 1.22 -9.06
CA PHE A 36 -9.88 1.01 -8.22
C PHE A 36 -11.14 1.52 -8.93
N PRO A 37 -12.31 0.87 -8.74
CA PRO A 37 -12.56 -0.25 -7.83
C PRO A 37 -12.41 -1.65 -8.47
N ASP A 38 -11.41 -1.88 -9.33
CA ASP A 38 -11.10 -3.24 -9.82
C ASP A 38 -10.73 -4.18 -8.65
N ALA A 39 -11.50 -5.26 -8.51
CA ALA A 39 -11.30 -6.28 -7.50
C ALA A 39 -9.91 -6.93 -7.56
N ARG A 40 -9.32 -7.10 -8.75
CA ARG A 40 -7.96 -7.65 -8.90
C ARG A 40 -6.90 -6.70 -8.38
N ALA A 41 -7.09 -5.39 -8.59
CA ALA A 41 -6.19 -4.38 -8.05
C ALA A 41 -6.26 -4.37 -6.51
N PHE A 42 -7.47 -4.44 -5.94
CA PHE A 42 -7.66 -4.56 -4.50
C PHE A 42 -7.01 -5.84 -3.93
N GLN A 43 -7.28 -7.00 -4.55
CA GLN A 43 -6.71 -8.28 -4.14
C GLN A 43 -5.18 -8.26 -4.20
N THR A 44 -4.59 -7.61 -5.21
CA THR A 44 -3.13 -7.43 -5.29
C THR A 44 -2.61 -6.61 -4.11
N CYS A 45 -3.28 -5.52 -3.73
CA CYS A 45 -2.92 -4.74 -2.54
C CYS A 45 -3.07 -5.56 -1.24
N ALA A 46 -4.15 -6.33 -1.10
CA ALA A 46 -4.38 -7.16 0.08
C ALA A 46 -3.33 -8.26 0.22
N GLU A 47 -3.00 -8.95 -0.87
CA GLU A 47 -1.96 -9.97 -0.90
C GLU A 47 -0.57 -9.38 -0.65
N TRP A 48 -0.28 -8.20 -1.20
CA TRP A 48 0.96 -7.49 -0.92
C TRP A 48 1.10 -7.13 0.56
N LEU A 49 0.04 -6.61 1.19
CA LEU A 49 0.03 -6.35 2.63
C LEU A 49 0.25 -7.65 3.43
N ARG A 50 -0.40 -8.75 3.04
CA ARG A 50 -0.20 -10.07 3.67
C ARG A 50 1.25 -10.53 3.58
N LEU A 51 1.89 -10.41 2.41
CA LEU A 51 3.30 -10.76 2.21
C LEU A 51 4.23 -9.87 3.03
N CYS A 52 4.01 -8.56 3.03
CA CYS A 52 4.77 -7.63 3.87
C CYS A 52 4.60 -7.91 5.37
N ALA A 53 3.41 -8.33 5.79
CA ALA A 53 3.13 -8.60 7.19
C ALA A 53 3.96 -9.75 7.77
N ALA A 54 4.32 -10.74 6.94
CA ALA A 54 5.21 -11.82 7.32
C ALA A 54 6.64 -11.34 7.70
N HIS A 55 6.99 -10.10 7.37
CA HIS A 55 8.28 -9.49 7.66
C HIS A 55 8.23 -8.44 8.75
N ILE A 56 7.05 -7.99 9.20
CA ILE A 56 6.90 -6.89 10.16
C ILE A 56 6.10 -7.39 11.36
N GLU A 57 6.74 -7.44 12.52
CA GLU A 57 6.13 -8.01 13.73
C GLU A 57 4.89 -7.21 14.16
N GLY A 58 3.79 -7.93 14.44
CA GLY A 58 2.54 -7.34 14.91
C GLY A 58 1.72 -6.62 13.83
N SER A 59 2.07 -6.78 12.56
CA SER A 59 1.35 -6.16 11.42
C SER A 59 0.20 -7.01 10.87
N GLU A 60 0.14 -8.31 11.18
CA GLU A 60 -0.90 -9.23 10.73
C GLU A 60 -2.34 -8.72 10.94
N PRO A 61 -2.69 -8.09 12.09
CA PRO A 61 -4.04 -7.57 12.29
C PRO A 61 -4.43 -6.48 11.28
N ALA A 62 -3.48 -5.62 10.88
CA ALA A 62 -3.75 -4.57 9.90
C ALA A 62 -3.97 -5.16 8.51
N ALA A 63 -3.17 -6.14 8.10
CA ALA A 63 -3.35 -6.83 6.81
C ALA A 63 -4.69 -7.57 6.76
N ALA A 64 -5.04 -8.30 7.83
CA ALA A 64 -6.32 -9.00 7.94
C ALA A 64 -7.51 -8.04 7.94
N LEU A 65 -7.39 -6.89 8.61
CA LEU A 65 -8.43 -5.86 8.64
C LEU A 65 -8.63 -5.24 7.26
N PHE A 66 -7.56 -4.87 6.55
CA PHE A 66 -7.62 -4.36 5.18
C PHE A 66 -8.37 -5.31 4.24
N ALA A 67 -8.07 -6.61 4.28
CA ALA A 67 -8.70 -7.60 3.40
C ALA A 67 -10.24 -7.65 3.51
N ARG A 68 -10.81 -7.16 4.62
CA ARG A 68 -12.26 -7.09 4.85
C ARG A 68 -12.93 -5.89 4.16
N ALA A 69 -12.17 -4.95 3.58
CA ALA A 69 -12.71 -3.73 2.98
C ALA A 69 -13.46 -3.95 1.66
N CYS A 70 -13.22 -5.06 0.97
CA CYS A 70 -13.85 -5.39 -0.33
C CYS A 70 -15.17 -6.19 -0.17
N SER A 71 -15.86 -6.07 0.97
CA SER A 71 -17.16 -6.74 1.14
C SER A 71 -18.29 -5.99 0.42
N GLU A 72 -19.38 -6.70 0.11
CA GLU A 72 -20.61 -6.12 -0.48
C GLU A 72 -21.41 -5.24 0.50
N VAL A 73 -20.95 -5.10 1.75
CA VAL A 73 -21.63 -4.31 2.77
C VAL A 73 -21.40 -2.82 2.51
N PRO A 74 -22.46 -2.00 2.45
CA PRO A 74 -22.31 -0.56 2.26
C PRO A 74 -21.35 0.08 3.27
N ARG A 75 -20.42 0.90 2.77
CA ARG A 75 -19.44 1.65 3.56
C ARG A 75 -18.48 0.80 4.42
N GLN A 76 -18.41 -0.52 4.21
CA GLN A 76 -17.46 -1.38 4.94
C GLN A 76 -16.03 -0.84 4.81
N SER A 77 -15.65 -0.36 3.63
CA SER A 77 -14.35 0.24 3.35
C SER A 77 -14.03 1.43 4.25
N HIS A 78 -15.00 2.31 4.56
CA HIS A 78 -14.79 3.43 5.50
C HIS A 78 -14.65 2.95 6.95
N ILE A 79 -15.43 1.95 7.35
CA ILE A 79 -15.33 1.35 8.69
C ILE A 79 -13.93 0.72 8.86
N VAL A 80 -13.46 0.01 7.84
CA VAL A 80 -12.12 -0.58 7.83
C VAL A 80 -11.02 0.48 7.85
N ALA A 81 -11.15 1.56 7.06
CA ALA A 81 -10.21 2.66 7.07
C ALA A 81 -10.09 3.31 8.46
N SER A 82 -11.24 3.60 9.11
CA SER A 82 -11.25 4.11 10.49
C SER A 82 -10.58 3.14 11.47
N GLY A 83 -10.90 1.84 11.38
CA GLY A 83 -10.32 0.82 12.25
C GLY A 83 -8.80 0.64 12.05
N LEU A 84 -8.28 0.87 10.85
CA LEU A 84 -6.85 0.90 10.58
C LEU A 84 -6.17 2.13 11.23
N GLY A 85 -6.85 3.28 11.21
CA GLY A 85 -6.42 4.48 11.94
C GLY A 85 -6.37 4.26 13.46
N ASP A 86 -7.37 3.58 14.02
CA ASP A 86 -7.39 3.21 15.44
C ASP A 86 -6.27 2.24 15.78
N LEU A 87 -6.07 1.19 14.98
CA LEU A 87 -4.99 0.21 15.15
C LEU A 87 -3.60 0.86 15.09
N ARG A 88 -3.42 1.85 14.20
CA ARG A 88 -2.19 2.66 14.15
C ARG A 88 -1.96 3.35 15.50
N ASN A 89 -2.98 4.01 16.05
CA ASN A 89 -2.87 4.73 17.32
C ASN A 89 -2.58 3.77 18.49
N GLU A 90 -3.21 2.60 18.51
CA GLU A 90 -2.93 1.54 19.49
C GLU A 90 -1.47 1.07 19.42
N CYS A 91 -0.94 0.84 18.22
CA CYS A 91 0.46 0.47 18.05
C CYS A 91 1.43 1.56 18.51
N ILE A 92 1.11 2.85 18.29
CA ILE A 92 1.89 3.98 18.81
C ILE A 92 1.94 3.95 20.34
N LEU A 93 0.77 3.81 20.99
CA LEU A 93 0.67 3.73 22.45
C LEU A 93 1.42 2.53 23.02
N ALA A 94 1.39 1.40 22.31
CA ALA A 94 2.14 0.19 22.64
C ALA A 94 3.64 0.25 22.29
N ARG A 95 4.14 1.37 21.77
CA ARG A 95 5.54 1.57 21.34
C ARG A 95 5.99 0.55 20.29
N ARG A 96 5.11 0.23 19.33
CA ARG A 96 5.38 -0.64 18.18
C ARG A 96 5.40 0.19 16.88
N PRO A 97 6.45 0.98 16.63
CA PRO A 97 6.46 1.95 15.54
C PRO A 97 6.41 1.31 14.15
N ALA A 98 7.02 0.13 13.96
CA ALA A 98 6.95 -0.60 12.70
C ALA A 98 5.52 -1.03 12.37
N ALA A 99 4.80 -1.63 13.33
CA ALA A 99 3.40 -2.02 13.17
C ALA A 99 2.48 -0.80 12.98
N ALA A 100 2.76 0.33 13.64
CA ALA A 100 2.02 1.57 13.44
C ALA A 100 2.18 2.10 12.00
N ALA A 101 3.40 2.19 11.49
CA ALA A 101 3.66 2.62 10.11
C ALA A 101 3.06 1.65 9.07
N PHE A 102 3.04 0.36 9.36
CA PHE A 102 2.34 -0.63 8.53
C PHE A 102 0.83 -0.36 8.48
N ALA A 103 0.20 -0.16 9.64
CA ALA A 103 -1.23 0.14 9.73
C ALA A 103 -1.58 1.44 8.99
N ASP A 104 -0.71 2.45 9.06
CA ASP A 104 -0.83 3.71 8.32
C ASP A 104 -0.78 3.49 6.80
N SER A 105 0.15 2.66 6.32
CA SER A 105 0.20 2.27 4.90
C SER A 105 -1.09 1.58 4.45
N ALA A 106 -1.62 0.65 5.25
CA ALA A 106 -2.87 -0.03 4.94
C ALA A 106 -4.06 0.95 4.96
N SER A 107 -4.08 1.90 5.90
CA SER A 107 -5.11 2.94 6.01
C SER A 107 -5.18 3.77 4.73
N HIS A 108 -4.04 4.25 4.22
CA HIS A 108 -4.00 5.05 2.99
C HIS A 108 -4.55 4.30 1.77
N LEU A 109 -4.21 3.03 1.60
CA LEU A 109 -4.78 2.22 0.52
C LEU A 109 -6.29 2.00 0.72
N CYS A 110 -6.74 1.83 1.96
CA CYS A 110 -8.14 1.60 2.28
C CYS A 110 -9.00 2.85 2.10
N GLU A 111 -8.45 4.03 2.42
CA GLU A 111 -9.08 5.34 2.19
C GLU A 111 -9.28 5.59 0.69
N ALA A 112 -8.26 5.30 -0.13
CA ALA A 112 -8.38 5.38 -1.59
C ALA A 112 -9.43 4.39 -2.12
N TRP A 113 -9.41 3.14 -1.65
CA TRP A 113 -10.41 2.14 -2.02
C TRP A 113 -11.83 2.61 -1.64
N ALA A 114 -12.01 3.10 -0.42
CA ALA A 114 -13.29 3.60 0.07
C ALA A 114 -13.82 4.73 -0.83
N ALA A 115 -13.04 5.81 -0.97
CA ALA A 115 -13.43 6.99 -1.73
C ALA A 115 -13.73 6.67 -3.21
N VAL A 116 -12.90 5.84 -3.85
CA VAL A 116 -13.14 5.44 -5.25
C VAL A 116 -14.37 4.55 -5.39
N SER A 117 -14.57 3.59 -4.47
CA SER A 117 -15.72 2.68 -4.50
C SER A 117 -17.06 3.36 -4.23
N THR A 118 -17.06 4.49 -3.51
CA THR A 118 -18.25 5.27 -3.17
C THR A 118 -18.44 6.52 -4.03
N GLY A 119 -17.47 6.86 -4.88
CA GLY A 119 -17.49 8.08 -5.69
C GLY A 119 -17.24 9.36 -4.89
N GLU A 120 -16.64 9.24 -3.70
CA GLU A 120 -16.35 10.33 -2.77
C GLU A 120 -14.88 10.82 -2.87
N VAL A 121 -14.24 10.65 -4.03
CA VAL A 121 -12.85 11.08 -4.23
C VAL A 121 -12.73 12.60 -4.15
N ASP A 122 -11.80 13.06 -3.33
CA ASP A 122 -11.43 14.46 -3.14
C ASP A 122 -9.90 14.64 -3.12
N ASP A 123 -9.43 15.87 -2.87
CA ASP A 123 -8.00 16.19 -2.82
C ASP A 123 -7.25 15.40 -1.73
N GLU A 124 -7.94 14.99 -0.66
CA GLU A 124 -7.34 14.22 0.42
C GLU A 124 -7.28 12.73 0.07
N THR A 125 -8.24 12.20 -0.66
CA THR A 125 -8.38 10.75 -0.96
C THR A 125 -7.95 10.38 -2.37
N GLU A 126 -7.32 11.31 -3.10
CA GLU A 126 -6.79 11.12 -4.44
C GLU A 126 -5.92 9.85 -4.51
N PRO A 127 -6.24 8.88 -5.40
CA PRO A 127 -5.63 7.55 -5.39
C PRO A 127 -4.11 7.53 -5.50
N TRP A 128 -3.53 8.43 -6.30
CA TRP A 128 -2.10 8.48 -6.54
C TRP A 128 -1.35 9.06 -5.32
N ALA A 129 -1.86 10.15 -4.74
CA ALA A 129 -1.36 10.73 -3.49
C ALA A 129 -1.41 9.71 -2.34
N ARG A 130 -2.51 8.96 -2.22
CA ARG A 130 -2.64 7.89 -1.22
C ARG A 130 -1.68 6.73 -1.47
N ALA A 131 -1.45 6.33 -2.71
CA ALA A 131 -0.42 5.34 -3.05
C ALA A 131 0.99 5.83 -2.67
N LYS A 132 1.29 7.12 -2.86
CA LYS A 132 2.57 7.72 -2.44
C LYS A 132 2.76 7.66 -0.93
N ALA A 133 1.72 8.03 -0.19
CA ALA A 133 1.72 8.02 1.27
C ALA A 133 1.87 6.58 1.79
N ALA A 134 1.12 5.62 1.24
CA ALA A 134 1.23 4.21 1.55
C ALA A 134 2.65 3.67 1.29
N ALA A 135 3.23 3.94 0.12
CA ALA A 135 4.59 3.53 -0.20
C ALA A 135 5.61 4.07 0.80
N LYS A 136 5.47 5.32 1.22
CA LYS A 136 6.35 5.94 2.22
C LYS A 136 6.19 5.25 3.58
N ALA A 137 4.97 5.09 4.06
CA ALA A 137 4.67 4.47 5.35
C ALA A 137 5.17 3.02 5.42
N MET A 138 5.01 2.23 4.35
CA MET A 138 5.52 0.85 4.31
C MET A 138 7.06 0.79 4.34
N VAL A 139 7.75 1.72 3.67
CA VAL A 139 9.21 1.82 3.77
C VAL A 139 9.62 2.15 5.20
N THR A 140 8.94 3.09 5.86
CA THR A 140 9.19 3.39 7.29
C THR A 140 8.98 2.17 8.17
N ALA A 141 7.89 1.42 7.97
CA ALA A 141 7.61 0.19 8.71
C ALA A 141 8.75 -0.84 8.57
N TRP A 142 9.25 -1.02 7.34
CA TRP A 142 10.35 -1.94 7.02
C TRP A 142 11.68 -1.54 7.69
N LEU A 143 11.97 -0.25 7.77
CA LEU A 143 13.18 0.26 8.43
C LEU A 143 13.11 0.12 9.95
N TYR A 144 11.98 0.52 10.54
CA TYR A 144 11.77 0.41 11.99
C TYR A 144 11.82 -1.03 12.48
N GLN A 145 11.33 -2.00 11.70
CA GLN A 145 11.46 -3.42 12.02
C GLN A 145 12.92 -3.86 12.16
N GLN A 146 13.83 -3.24 11.41
CA GLN A 146 15.26 -3.53 11.44
C GLN A 146 16.03 -2.63 12.43
N GLY A 147 15.34 -1.74 13.15
CA GLY A 147 15.98 -0.74 14.02
C GLY A 147 16.82 0.27 13.24
N LEU A 148 16.45 0.56 11.99
CA LEU A 148 17.16 1.52 11.13
C LEU A 148 16.45 2.88 11.10
N GLU A 149 17.25 3.94 10.96
CA GLU A 149 16.78 5.33 10.85
C GLU A 149 16.22 5.63 9.45
N GLU A 150 15.24 6.54 9.37
CA GLU A 150 14.59 6.91 8.11
C GLU A 150 15.51 7.70 7.17
N GLU A 151 16.56 8.35 7.69
CA GLU A 151 17.51 9.15 6.92
C GLU A 151 18.48 8.28 6.12
N ASP A 152 18.67 7.02 6.50
CA ASP A 152 19.56 6.10 5.78
C ASP A 152 19.04 5.87 4.35
N LYS A 153 19.75 6.48 3.40
CA LYS A 153 19.40 6.43 1.97
C LYS A 153 19.58 5.03 1.38
N GLU A 154 20.60 4.31 1.81
CA GLU A 154 20.87 2.97 1.28
C GLU A 154 19.86 1.97 1.83
N ALA A 155 19.56 2.02 3.12
CA ALA A 155 18.53 1.19 3.73
C ALA A 155 17.16 1.43 3.09
N ARG A 156 16.78 2.70 2.86
CA ARG A 156 15.54 3.04 2.12
C ARG A 156 15.52 2.46 0.72
N THR A 157 16.65 2.49 0.02
CA THR A 157 16.74 1.95 -1.34
C THR A 157 16.55 0.43 -1.32
N ARG A 158 17.24 -0.28 -0.42
CA ARG A 158 17.07 -1.73 -0.23
C ARG A 158 15.63 -2.10 0.15
N ALA A 159 15.03 -1.36 1.09
CA ALA A 159 13.64 -1.57 1.49
C ALA A 159 12.67 -1.41 0.31
N ARG A 160 12.84 -0.38 -0.52
CA ARG A 160 12.01 -0.17 -1.72
C ARG A 160 12.14 -1.31 -2.72
N VAL A 161 13.34 -1.83 -2.94
CA VAL A 161 13.57 -2.96 -3.84
C VAL A 161 12.84 -4.21 -3.33
N GLU A 162 12.98 -4.55 -2.05
CA GLU A 162 12.30 -5.71 -1.47
C GLU A 162 10.78 -5.56 -1.48
N LEU A 163 10.25 -4.41 -1.07
CA LEU A 163 8.81 -4.14 -1.09
C LEU A 163 8.23 -4.19 -2.51
N THR A 164 8.99 -3.72 -3.50
CA THR A 164 8.62 -3.80 -4.92
C THR A 164 8.62 -5.24 -5.41
N ARG A 165 9.59 -6.06 -4.99
CA ARG A 165 9.62 -7.49 -5.28
C ARG A 165 8.39 -8.19 -4.70
N LEU A 166 8.04 -7.92 -3.45
CA LEU A 166 6.83 -8.47 -2.82
C LEU A 166 5.55 -8.05 -3.55
N LEU A 167 5.47 -6.81 -4.04
CA LEU A 167 4.31 -6.32 -4.79
C LEU A 167 4.13 -7.07 -6.12
N ARG A 168 5.25 -7.38 -6.80
CA ARG A 168 5.23 -8.20 -8.02
C ARG A 168 4.76 -9.62 -7.72
N THR A 169 5.30 -10.22 -6.67
CA THR A 169 4.86 -11.55 -6.22
C THR A 169 3.37 -11.56 -5.91
N ALA A 170 2.85 -10.55 -5.22
CA ALA A 170 1.42 -10.42 -4.96
C ALA A 170 0.58 -10.37 -6.24
N ARG A 171 1.00 -9.58 -7.24
CA ARG A 171 0.31 -9.49 -8.53
C ARG A 171 0.29 -10.84 -9.26
N GLU A 172 1.40 -11.58 -9.22
CA GLU A 172 1.52 -12.91 -9.83
C GLU A 172 0.61 -13.93 -9.13
N GLU A 173 0.56 -13.95 -7.79
CA GLU A 173 -0.31 -14.86 -7.03
C GLU A 173 -1.80 -14.61 -7.31
N VAL A 174 -2.22 -13.35 -7.42
CA VAL A 174 -3.62 -12.98 -7.74
C VAL A 174 -3.99 -13.28 -9.19
N SER A 175 -3.01 -13.43 -10.09
CA SER A 175 -3.24 -13.71 -11.51
C SER A 175 -3.34 -15.21 -11.84
N LYS A 176 -3.13 -16.09 -10.87
CA LYS A 176 -3.29 -17.56 -11.02
C LYS A 176 -4.75 -17.98 -10.87
#